data_AF-A0A849QLI5-F1
#
_entry.id   AF-A0A849QLI5-F1
#
_cell.length_a   1.000
_cell.length_b   1.000
_cell.length_c   1.000
_cell.angle_alpha   90.00
_cell.angle_beta   90.00
_cell.angle_gamma   90.00
#
_symmetry.space_group_name_H-M   'P 1'
#
loop_
_entity.id
_entity.type
_entity.pdbx_description
1 polymer ?
#
loop_
_entity_poly.entity_id
_entity_poly.type
_entity_poly.pdbx_seq_one_letter_code
_entity_poly.pdbx_strand_id
1 'polypeptide(L)'
;LGLIYIIQNLSVKLWTDDIRKIDSSFSSITLDLGMLNITYDRLIAIGFTALILITLYLFLTKTDVGRALRATSQNHEAAMLMGVNVNHMYMLSFGIGSALAAAAGTVAGILTPFNPYMGTIPGIMAFTVIIIGGLGSIPGAIIAGLMLGLVQNFTIFYFGGAWKDAVAFVLLIVVLIIKPTGLFGEDH
;
A
#
# COMPACT_ATOMS: atom_id res chain seq x y z
N LEU A 1 -10.46 -14.07 7.28
CA LEU A 1 -11.33 -14.37 6.11
C LEU A 1 -12.81 -14.33 6.47
N GLY A 2 -13.29 -15.08 7.47
CA GLY A 2 -14.73 -15.09 7.86
C GLY A 2 -15.35 -13.70 8.15
N LEU A 3 -14.66 -12.85 8.92
CA LEU A 3 -15.13 -11.49 9.21
C LEU A 3 -15.25 -10.60 7.96
N ILE A 4 -14.33 -10.74 7.00
CA ILE A 4 -14.37 -10.01 5.72
C ILE A 4 -15.63 -10.36 4.94
N TYR A 5 -16.00 -11.64 4.87
CA TYR A 5 -17.22 -12.06 4.17
C TYR A 5 -18.48 -11.54 4.86
N ILE A 6 -18.51 -11.50 6.19
CA ILE A 6 -19.63 -10.92 6.93
C ILE A 6 -19.76 -9.43 6.59
N ILE A 7 -18.64 -8.69 6.64
CA ILE A 7 -18.62 -7.25 6.31
C ILE A 7 -19.03 -7.03 4.85
N GLN A 8 -18.52 -7.81 3.90
CA GLN A 8 -18.88 -7.69 2.48
C GLN A 8 -20.38 -7.91 2.25
N ASN A 9 -20.95 -8.99 2.80
CA ASN A 9 -22.37 -9.27 2.65
C ASN A 9 -23.23 -8.18 3.31
N LEU A 10 -22.79 -7.64 4.45
CA LEU A 10 -23.46 -6.52 5.10
C LEU A 10 -23.39 -5.24 4.25
N SER A 11 -22.22 -4.96 3.65
CA SER A 11 -22.02 -3.82 2.76
C SER A 11 -22.88 -3.90 1.51
N VAL A 12 -22.96 -5.07 0.87
CA VAL A 12 -23.86 -5.31 -0.27
C VAL A 12 -25.32 -5.05 0.13
N LYS A 13 -25.72 -5.50 1.32
CA LYS A 13 -27.09 -5.33 1.82
C LYS A 13 -27.44 -3.87 2.15
N LEU A 14 -26.47 -3.08 2.63
CA LEU A 14 -26.68 -1.68 3.01
C LEU A 14 -26.52 -0.69 1.85
N TRP A 15 -25.61 -0.95 0.91
CA TRP A 15 -25.23 -0.01 -0.14
C TRP A 15 -25.59 -0.44 -1.58
N THR A 16 -26.25 -1.60 -1.75
CA THR A 16 -26.55 -2.23 -3.05
C THR A 16 -25.28 -2.67 -3.79
N ASP A 17 -25.37 -3.62 -4.73
CA ASP A 17 -24.21 -4.12 -5.48
C ASP A 17 -23.79 -3.24 -6.67
N ASP A 18 -24.48 -2.11 -6.87
CA ASP A 18 -24.27 -1.22 -8.01
C ASP A 18 -22.84 -0.69 -8.03
N ILE A 19 -22.18 -0.85 -9.19
CA ILE A 19 -20.85 -0.29 -9.44
C ILE A 19 -20.99 1.23 -9.53
N ARG A 20 -20.54 1.93 -8.48
CA ARG A 20 -20.52 3.40 -8.45
C ARG A 20 -19.15 3.90 -8.87
N LYS A 21 -19.10 4.82 -9.82
CA LYS A 21 -17.89 5.56 -10.19
C LYS A 21 -17.99 6.96 -9.59
N ILE A 22 -16.88 7.45 -9.06
CA ILE A 22 -16.75 8.87 -8.75
C ILE A 22 -16.47 9.55 -10.08
N ASP A 23 -17.43 10.30 -10.61
CA ASP A 23 -17.19 11.17 -11.76
C ASP A 23 -16.29 12.32 -11.30
N SER A 24 -15.00 12.24 -11.62
CA SER A 24 -14.06 13.33 -11.37
C SER A 24 -14.24 14.40 -12.45
N SER A 25 -14.24 15.68 -12.05
CA SER A 25 -14.24 16.81 -12.98
C SER A 25 -12.96 16.90 -13.85
N PHE A 26 -11.97 16.04 -13.60
CA PHE A 26 -10.66 16.01 -14.27
C PHE A 26 -10.47 14.77 -15.16
N SER A 27 -11.44 13.85 -15.20
CA SER A 27 -11.44 12.64 -16.05
C SER A 27 -11.38 12.98 -17.55
N SER A 28 -11.96 14.11 -17.95
CA SER A 28 -12.05 14.57 -19.33
C SER A 28 -10.81 15.33 -19.82
N ILE A 29 -9.87 15.68 -18.93
CA ILE A 29 -8.62 16.36 -19.30
C ILE A 29 -7.54 15.29 -19.41
N THR A 30 -7.20 14.92 -20.64
CA THR A 30 -6.09 14.03 -20.96
C THR A 30 -4.91 14.84 -21.46
N LEU A 31 -3.72 14.54 -20.96
CA LEU A 31 -2.47 15.03 -21.53
C LEU A 31 -2.05 14.03 -22.60
N ASP A 32 -2.28 14.38 -23.86
CA ASP A 32 -1.86 13.57 -25.01
C ASP A 32 -0.35 13.75 -25.22
N LEU A 33 0.44 12.79 -24.73
CA LEU A 33 1.87 12.66 -25.02
C LEU A 33 2.07 11.72 -26.22
N GLY A 34 1.32 11.94 -27.31
CA GLY A 34 1.39 11.18 -28.56
C GLY A 34 0.80 9.76 -28.45
N MET A 35 1.52 8.81 -27.84
CA MET A 35 1.07 7.41 -27.65
C MET A 35 0.61 7.11 -26.21
N LEU A 36 0.72 8.08 -25.31
CA LEU A 36 0.36 7.94 -23.89
C LEU A 36 -0.74 8.93 -23.53
N ASN A 37 -1.93 8.41 -23.24
CA ASN A 37 -3.01 9.16 -22.64
C ASN A 37 -2.89 9.06 -21.11
N ILE A 38 -2.36 10.11 -20.48
CA ILE A 38 -2.33 10.23 -19.03
C ILE A 38 -3.46 11.15 -18.59
N THR A 39 -4.45 10.58 -17.89
CA THR A 39 -5.51 11.35 -17.24
C THR A 39 -4.93 12.14 -16.07
N TYR A 40 -5.37 13.40 -15.89
CA TYR A 40 -4.94 14.25 -14.78
C TYR A 40 -5.14 13.59 -13.40
N ASP A 41 -6.16 12.75 -13.23
CA ASP A 41 -6.41 11.98 -12.01
C ASP A 41 -5.23 11.09 -11.60
N ARG A 42 -4.53 10.48 -12.57
CA ARG A 42 -3.35 9.65 -12.29
C ARG A 42 -2.16 10.48 -11.83
N LEU A 43 -1.98 11.68 -12.38
CA LEU A 43 -0.92 12.60 -11.98
C LEU A 43 -1.16 13.13 -10.56
N ILE A 44 -2.39 13.52 -10.25
CA ILE A 44 -2.78 13.95 -8.90
C ILE A 44 -2.59 12.82 -7.90
N ALA A 45 -3.01 11.60 -8.25
CA ALA A 45 -2.81 10.42 -7.41
C ALA A 45 -1.33 10.16 -7.12
N ILE A 46 -0.47 10.17 -8.15
CA ILE A 46 0.99 10.00 -7.98
C ILE A 46 1.57 11.10 -7.09
N GLY A 47 1.21 12.36 -7.33
CA GLY A 47 1.68 13.49 -6.53
C GLY A 47 1.25 13.39 -5.06
N PHE A 48 0.00 13.02 -4.82
CA PHE A 48 -0.54 12.85 -3.47
C PHE A 48 0.10 11.66 -2.74
N THR A 49 0.26 10.51 -3.41
CA THR A 49 0.97 9.35 -2.85
C THR A 49 2.43 9.69 -2.55
N ALA A 50 3.14 10.37 -3.45
CA ALA A 50 4.51 10.79 -3.23
C ALA A 50 4.62 11.74 -2.02
N LEU A 51 3.72 12.71 -1.91
CA LEU A 51 3.66 13.65 -0.77
C LEU A 51 3.47 12.90 0.55
N ILE A 52 2.55 11.95 0.61
CA ILE A 52 2.30 11.14 1.81
C ILE A 52 3.54 10.32 2.18
N LEU A 53 4.15 9.63 1.21
CA LEU A 53 5.34 8.80 1.46
C LEU A 53 6.53 9.64 1.94
N ILE A 54 6.77 10.80 1.34
CA ILE A 54 7.84 11.72 1.75
C ILE A 54 7.55 12.26 3.16
N THR A 55 6.31 12.67 3.44
CA THR A 55 5.92 13.18 4.76
C THR A 55 6.10 12.11 5.83
N LEU A 56 5.67 10.88 5.56
CA LEU A 56 5.84 9.74 6.47
C LEU A 56 7.32 9.42 6.70
N TYR A 57 8.11 9.39 5.63
CA TYR A 57 9.54 9.11 5.72
C TYR A 57 10.27 10.16 6.54
N LEU A 58 9.99 11.45 6.31
CA LEU A 58 10.54 12.56 7.09
C LEU A 58 10.07 12.51 8.54
N PHE A 59 8.79 12.21 8.78
CA PHE A 59 8.25 12.05 10.13
C PHE A 59 9.02 10.95 10.89
N LEU A 60 9.22 9.78 10.27
CA LEU A 60 9.89 8.65 10.91
C LEU A 60 11.40 8.86 11.10
N THR A 61 12.05 9.58 10.18
CA THR A 61 13.52 9.79 10.21
C THR A 61 13.97 11.01 10.99
N LYS A 62 13.19 12.10 10.96
CA LYS A 62 13.58 13.41 11.51
C LYS A 62 12.93 13.74 12.86
N THR A 63 11.86 13.07 13.27
CA THR A 63 11.19 13.36 14.55
C THR A 63 11.65 12.42 15.67
N ASP A 64 11.60 12.91 16.92
CA ASP A 64 11.91 12.10 18.10
C ASP A 64 10.88 11.00 18.33
N VAL A 65 9.62 11.26 17.97
CA VAL A 65 8.56 10.24 17.96
C VAL A 65 8.88 9.11 16.99
N GLY A 66 9.36 9.44 15.79
CA GLY A 66 9.81 8.45 14.80
C GLY A 66 11.03 7.63 15.25
N ARG A 67 11.93 8.23 16.04
CA ARG A 67 13.04 7.52 16.68
C ARG A 67 12.56 6.57 17.76
N ALA A 68 11.66 7.02 18.63
CA ALA A 68 11.06 6.20 19.68
C ALA A 68 10.28 5.00 19.10
N LEU A 69 9.56 5.20 17.98
CA LEU A 69 8.84 4.14 17.29
C LEU A 69 9.78 3.06 16.74
N ARG A 70 10.88 3.46 16.10
CA ARG A 70 11.90 2.53 15.57
C ARG A 70 12.68 1.81 16.66
N ALA A 71 12.98 2.50 17.76
CA ALA A 71 13.61 1.87 18.92
C ALA A 71 12.71 0.78 19.53
N THR A 72 11.40 1.07 19.62
CA THR A 72 10.41 0.12 20.11
C THR A 72 10.28 -1.12 19.22
N SER A 73 10.39 -0.96 17.88
CA SER A 73 10.35 -2.11 16.96
C SER A 73 11.61 -2.97 16.98
N GLN A 74 12.76 -2.41 17.39
CA GLN A 74 14.01 -3.16 17.52
C GLN A 74 14.05 -3.95 18.83
N ASN A 75 13.75 -3.31 19.96
CA ASN A 75 13.70 -3.97 21.26
C ASN A 75 12.73 -3.25 22.20
N HIS A 76 11.57 -3.88 22.43
CA HIS A 76 10.53 -3.31 23.28
C HIS A 76 10.98 -3.13 24.73
N GLU A 77 11.76 -4.08 25.27
CA GLU A 77 12.25 -4.07 26.66
C GLU A 77 13.25 -2.94 26.86
N ALA A 78 14.22 -2.82 25.96
CA ALA A 78 15.19 -1.73 25.99
C ALA A 78 14.51 -0.37 25.85
N ALA A 79 13.53 -0.23 24.94
CA ALA A 79 12.79 1.02 24.78
C ALA A 79 12.05 1.43 26.06
N MET A 80 11.42 0.48 26.77
CA MET A 80 10.76 0.76 28.05
C MET A 80 11.76 1.19 29.13
N LEU A 81 12.94 0.55 29.21
CA LEU A 81 14.00 0.92 30.14
C LEU A 81 14.56 2.33 29.88
N MET A 82 14.50 2.79 28.63
CA MET A 82 14.87 4.15 28.23
C MET A 82 13.75 5.19 28.43
N GLY A 83 12.65 4.81 29.10
CA GLY A 83 11.53 5.70 29.41
C GLY A 83 10.55 5.94 28.26
N VAL A 84 10.62 5.16 27.17
CA VAL A 84 9.66 5.25 26.07
C VAL A 84 8.35 4.59 26.47
N ASN A 85 7.23 5.31 26.30
CA ASN A 85 5.90 4.72 26.47
C ASN A 85 5.53 3.86 25.26
N VAL A 86 5.88 2.59 25.32
CA VAL A 86 5.65 1.61 24.25
C VAL A 86 4.16 1.46 23.89
N ASN A 87 3.26 1.51 24.87
CA ASN A 87 1.81 1.46 24.61
C ASN A 87 1.35 2.64 23.74
N HIS A 88 1.84 3.85 24.02
CA HIS A 88 1.53 5.02 23.21
C HIS A 88 2.12 4.90 21.80
N MET A 89 3.32 4.33 21.66
CA MET A 89 3.93 4.08 20.35
C MET A 89 3.12 3.07 19.52
N TYR A 90 2.59 2.01 20.14
CA TYR A 90 1.69 1.08 19.45
C TYR A 90 0.41 1.77 18.96
N MET A 91 -0.27 2.53 19.83
CA MET A 91 -1.46 3.29 19.42
C MET A 91 -1.18 4.25 18.27
N LEU A 92 -0.03 4.94 18.32
CA LEU A 92 0.38 5.85 17.28
C LEU A 92 0.66 5.13 15.96
N SER A 93 1.40 4.01 16.00
CA SER A 93 1.68 3.21 14.79
C SER A 93 0.40 2.72 14.12
N PHE A 94 -0.57 2.24 14.92
CA PHE A 94 -1.87 1.81 14.44
C PHE A 94 -2.69 2.95 13.85
N GLY A 95 -2.69 4.12 14.51
CA GLY A 95 -3.37 5.33 14.02
C GLY A 95 -2.79 5.82 12.70
N ILE A 96 -1.46 5.89 12.58
CA ILE A 96 -0.77 6.28 11.34
C ILE A 96 -1.07 5.27 10.23
N GLY A 97 -0.98 3.96 10.50
CA GLY A 97 -1.28 2.92 9.53
C GLY A 97 -2.73 2.99 9.02
N SER A 98 -3.68 3.21 9.92
CA SER A 98 -5.10 3.36 9.57
C SER A 98 -5.35 4.61 8.72
N ALA A 99 -4.72 5.74 9.06
CA ALA A 99 -4.81 6.97 8.29
C ALA A 99 -4.23 6.82 6.87
N LEU A 100 -3.08 6.14 6.75
CA LEU A 100 -2.46 5.85 5.45
C LEU A 100 -3.31 4.90 4.61
N ALA A 101 -3.92 3.88 5.24
CA ALA A 101 -4.84 2.97 4.55
C ALA A 101 -6.09 3.71 4.03
N ALA A 102 -6.66 4.61 4.83
CA ALA A 102 -7.79 5.44 4.41
C ALA A 102 -7.42 6.39 3.25
N ALA A 103 -6.25 7.03 3.32
CA ALA A 103 -5.74 7.88 2.25
C ALA A 103 -5.51 7.08 0.94
N ALA A 104 -4.87 5.91 1.04
CA ALA A 104 -4.63 5.03 -0.11
C ALA A 104 -5.95 4.51 -0.72
N GLY A 105 -6.91 4.12 0.12
CA GLY A 105 -8.24 3.68 -0.32
C GLY A 105 -9.02 4.78 -1.05
N THR A 106 -8.90 6.03 -0.58
CA THR A 106 -9.54 7.19 -1.24
C THR A 106 -8.98 7.43 -2.63
N VAL A 107 -7.65 7.39 -2.77
CA VAL A 107 -6.98 7.51 -4.09
C VAL A 107 -7.36 6.38 -5.03
N ALA A 108 -7.38 5.14 -4.52
CA ALA A 108 -7.78 3.97 -5.31
C ALA A 108 -9.24 4.05 -5.80
N GLY A 109 -10.13 4.58 -4.95
CA GLY A 109 -11.55 4.77 -5.29
C GLY A 109 -11.82 5.83 -6.35
N ILE A 110 -10.93 6.81 -6.51
CA ILE A 110 -11.00 7.78 -7.62
C ILE A 110 -10.58 7.12 -8.93
N LEU A 111 -9.59 6.22 -8.87
CA LEU A 111 -9.00 5.59 -10.06
C LEU A 111 -9.78 4.37 -10.57
N THR A 112 -10.57 3.73 -9.70
CA THR A 112 -11.24 2.46 -10.01
C THR A 112 -12.70 2.47 -9.57
N PRO A 113 -13.62 1.83 -10.33
CA PRO A 113 -15.02 1.73 -9.97
C PRO A 113 -15.21 1.02 -8.63
N PHE A 114 -16.06 1.56 -7.74
CA PHE A 114 -16.38 0.95 -6.45
C PHE A 114 -17.15 -0.36 -6.59
N ASN A 115 -16.69 -1.40 -5.90
CA ASN A 115 -17.38 -2.67 -5.74
C ASN A 115 -17.09 -3.23 -4.33
N PRO A 116 -18.07 -3.81 -3.61
CA PRO A 116 -17.87 -4.37 -2.26
C PRO A 116 -16.71 -5.39 -2.10
N TYR A 117 -16.32 -6.06 -3.18
CA TYR A 117 -15.24 -7.07 -3.18
C TYR A 117 -13.85 -6.49 -3.45
N MET A 118 -13.76 -5.20 -3.78
CA MET A 118 -12.52 -4.58 -4.27
C MET A 118 -11.38 -4.52 -3.25
N GLY A 119 -11.65 -4.69 -1.96
CA GLY A 119 -10.63 -4.61 -0.90
C GLY A 119 -9.77 -5.87 -0.74
N THR A 120 -10.24 -7.04 -1.18
CA THR A 120 -9.59 -8.32 -0.88
C THR A 120 -8.26 -8.47 -1.62
N ILE A 121 -8.26 -8.25 -2.95
CA ILE A 121 -7.05 -8.39 -3.77
C ILE A 121 -5.98 -7.36 -3.36
N PRO A 122 -6.28 -6.05 -3.23
CA PRO A 122 -5.30 -5.07 -2.76
C PRO A 122 -4.71 -5.38 -1.39
N GLY A 123 -5.49 -5.95 -0.47
CA GLY A 123 -4.99 -6.38 0.84
C GLY A 123 -3.91 -7.47 0.73
N ILE A 124 -4.15 -8.48 -0.10
CA ILE A 124 -3.16 -9.54 -0.35
C ILE A 124 -1.93 -8.98 -1.09
N MET A 125 -2.15 -8.06 -2.03
CA MET A 125 -1.07 -7.38 -2.75
C MET A 125 -0.23 -6.48 -1.84
N ALA A 126 -0.83 -5.78 -0.88
CA ALA A 126 -0.11 -4.98 0.10
C ALA A 126 0.80 -5.86 0.97
N PHE A 127 0.28 -6.98 1.45
CA PHE A 127 1.08 -7.97 2.19
C PHE A 127 2.23 -8.51 1.34
N THR A 128 1.96 -8.80 0.07
CA THR A 128 2.95 -9.25 -0.91
C THR A 128 4.09 -8.23 -1.07
N VAL A 129 3.76 -6.96 -1.26
CA VAL A 129 4.73 -5.86 -1.38
C VAL A 129 5.57 -5.72 -0.10
N ILE A 130 4.96 -5.82 1.08
CA ILE A 130 5.66 -5.72 2.37
C ILE A 130 6.66 -6.87 2.53
N ILE A 131 6.27 -8.11 2.19
CA ILE A 131 7.18 -9.26 2.24
C ILE A 131 8.35 -9.07 1.28
N ILE A 132 8.06 -8.68 0.02
CA ILE A 132 9.10 -8.48 -0.99
C ILE A 132 10.06 -7.36 -0.57
N GLY A 133 9.53 -6.27 0.00
CA GLY A 133 10.34 -5.15 0.49
C GLY A 133 11.17 -5.47 1.73
N GLY A 134 10.67 -6.36 2.58
CA GLY A 134 11.24 -6.70 3.89
C GLY A 134 10.49 -6.02 5.03
N LEU A 135 10.12 -6.80 6.05
CA LEU A 135 9.42 -6.31 7.23
C LEU A 135 10.31 -5.31 8.00
N GLY A 136 9.78 -4.11 8.27
CA GLY A 136 10.51 -3.04 8.98
C GLY A 136 11.27 -2.05 8.09
N SER A 137 11.44 -2.35 6.80
CA SER A 137 12.14 -1.46 5.86
C SER A 137 11.18 -0.60 5.05
N ILE A 138 11.01 0.66 5.47
CA ILE A 138 10.18 1.65 4.75
C ILE A 138 10.68 1.87 3.31
N PRO A 139 11.99 2.11 3.05
CA PRO A 139 12.48 2.28 1.69
C PRO A 139 12.30 1.00 0.85
N GLY A 140 12.49 -0.18 1.48
CA GLY A 140 12.27 -1.46 0.83
C GLY A 140 10.84 -1.67 0.36
N ALA A 141 9.85 -1.32 1.19
CA ALA A 141 8.43 -1.40 0.83
C ALA A 141 8.07 -0.46 -0.34
N ILE A 142 8.64 0.75 -0.40
CA ILE A 142 8.40 1.70 -1.49
C ILE A 142 8.96 1.15 -2.81
N ILE A 143 10.21 0.67 -2.79
CA ILE A 143 10.86 0.12 -3.98
C ILE A 143 10.12 -1.14 -4.46
N ALA A 144 9.75 -2.04 -3.55
CA ALA A 144 8.99 -3.24 -3.87
C ALA A 144 7.62 -2.90 -4.48
N GLY A 145 6.90 -1.90 -3.94
CA GLY A 145 5.61 -1.47 -4.46
C GLY A 145 5.71 -0.89 -5.87
N LEU A 146 6.72 -0.05 -6.13
CA LEU A 146 6.98 0.50 -7.46
C LEU A 146 7.38 -0.59 -8.45
N MET A 147 8.31 -1.49 -8.07
CA MET A 147 8.75 -2.59 -8.91
C MET A 147 7.59 -3.50 -9.27
N LEU A 148 6.80 -3.92 -8.28
CA LEU A 148 5.66 -4.80 -8.49
C LEU A 148 4.60 -4.13 -9.36
N GLY A 149 4.33 -2.83 -9.16
CA GLY A 149 3.42 -2.05 -10.00
C GLY A 149 3.88 -1.98 -11.45
N LEU A 150 5.18 -1.82 -11.71
CA LEU A 150 5.74 -1.83 -13.07
C LEU A 150 5.60 -3.21 -13.71
N VAL A 151 5.99 -4.28 -13.00
CA VAL A 151 5.87 -5.67 -13.47
C VAL A 151 4.42 -6.00 -13.82
N GLN A 152 3.47 -5.58 -12.99
CA GLN A 152 2.05 -5.75 -13.26
C GLN A 152 1.59 -5.01 -14.51
N ASN A 153 2.00 -3.75 -14.70
CA ASN A 153 1.65 -2.99 -15.90
C ASN A 153 2.22 -3.63 -17.18
N PHE A 154 3.47 -4.08 -17.16
CA PHE A 154 4.05 -4.82 -18.29
C PHE A 154 3.32 -6.14 -18.53
N THR A 155 2.96 -6.87 -17.47
CA THR A 155 2.20 -8.13 -17.59
C THR A 155 0.86 -7.89 -18.27
N ILE A 156 0.14 -6.83 -17.90
CA ILE A 156 -1.14 -6.46 -18.53
C ILE A 156 -0.93 -6.18 -20.02
N PHE A 157 0.14 -5.49 -20.39
CA PHE A 157 0.44 -5.14 -21.78
C PHE A 157 0.78 -6.36 -22.66
N TYR A 158 1.58 -7.31 -22.15
CA TYR A 158 2.05 -8.47 -22.93
C TYR A 158 1.14 -9.71 -22.82
N PHE A 159 0.68 -10.03 -21.62
CA PHE A 159 -0.06 -11.28 -21.31
C PHE A 159 -1.54 -11.05 -21.03
N GLY A 160 -1.97 -9.80 -20.87
CA GLY A 160 -3.35 -9.43 -20.54
C GLY A 160 -3.63 -9.38 -19.03
N GLY A 161 -4.74 -8.72 -18.68
CA GLY A 161 -5.07 -8.39 -17.29
C GLY A 161 -5.26 -9.60 -16.36
N ALA A 162 -5.63 -10.77 -16.89
CA ALA A 162 -5.84 -11.98 -16.10
C ALA A 162 -4.55 -12.51 -15.43
N TRP A 163 -3.38 -12.23 -16.03
CA TRP A 163 -2.09 -12.71 -15.51
C TRP A 163 -1.47 -11.79 -14.47
N LYS A 164 -2.02 -10.59 -14.30
CA LYS A 164 -1.48 -9.53 -13.42
C LYS A 164 -1.20 -10.05 -12.00
N ASP A 165 -2.18 -10.70 -11.39
CA ASP A 165 -2.08 -11.14 -10.00
C ASP A 165 -1.22 -12.39 -9.89
N ALA A 166 -1.34 -13.33 -10.85
CA ALA A 166 -0.54 -14.54 -10.90
C ALA A 166 0.97 -14.23 -10.95
N VAL A 167 1.39 -13.31 -11.82
CA VAL A 167 2.80 -12.89 -11.93
C VAL A 167 3.30 -12.26 -10.63
N ALA A 168 2.47 -11.47 -9.96
CA ALA A 168 2.86 -10.89 -8.68
C ALA A 168 3.08 -11.94 -7.57
N PHE A 169 2.24 -12.97 -7.51
CA PHE A 169 2.43 -14.08 -6.57
C PHE A 169 3.66 -14.93 -6.92
N VAL A 170 3.90 -15.20 -8.20
CA VAL A 170 5.12 -15.90 -8.64
C VAL A 170 6.36 -15.09 -8.24
N LEU A 171 6.34 -13.76 -8.43
CA LEU A 171 7.44 -12.90 -8.04
C LEU A 171 7.68 -12.93 -6.52
N LEU A 172 6.63 -12.94 -5.71
CA LEU A 172 6.75 -13.14 -4.26
C LEU A 172 7.45 -14.46 -3.91
N ILE A 173 7.03 -15.57 -4.53
CA ILE A 173 7.62 -16.89 -4.27
C ILE A 173 9.11 -16.88 -4.65
N VAL A 174 9.45 -16.32 -5.81
CA VAL A 174 10.84 -16.22 -6.27
C VAL A 174 11.69 -15.39 -5.32
N VAL A 175 11.18 -14.23 -4.88
CA VAL A 175 11.91 -13.37 -3.92
C VAL A 175 12.13 -14.09 -2.59
N LEU A 176 11.12 -14.80 -2.07
CA LEU A 176 11.24 -15.55 -0.82
C LEU A 176 12.25 -16.70 -0.90
N ILE A 177 12.37 -17.37 -2.07
CA ILE A 177 13.38 -18.41 -2.29
C ILE A 177 14.79 -17.81 -2.27
N ILE A 178 14.98 -16.63 -2.86
CA ILE A 178 16.29 -16.00 -2.99
C ILE A 178 16.70 -15.29 -1.69
N LYS A 179 15.76 -14.56 -1.05
CA LYS A 179 16.01 -13.76 0.14
C LYS A 179 14.78 -13.77 1.06
N PRO A 180 14.71 -14.69 2.04
CA PRO A 180 13.53 -14.89 2.88
C PRO A 180 13.21 -13.70 3.81
N THR A 181 14.19 -12.82 4.07
CA THR A 181 14.01 -11.57 4.82
C THR A 181 13.45 -10.42 3.96
N GLY A 182 13.26 -10.63 2.66
CA GLY A 182 12.89 -9.60 1.70
C GLY A 182 14.09 -8.82 1.15
N LEU A 183 13.89 -8.03 0.11
CA LEU A 183 14.97 -7.33 -0.61
C LEU A 183 15.82 -6.44 0.30
N PHE A 184 15.19 -5.77 1.28
CA PHE A 184 15.85 -4.82 2.18
C PHE A 184 15.57 -5.13 3.67
N GLY A 185 15.27 -6.38 4.01
CA GLY A 185 15.20 -6.80 5.42
C GLY A 185 16.56 -6.67 6.10
N GLU A 186 16.57 -6.15 7.33
CA GLU A 186 17.75 -6.12 8.18
C GLU A 186 17.99 -7.53 8.75
N ASP A 187 19.07 -8.17 8.32
CA ASP A 187 19.59 -9.38 8.94
C ASP A 187 20.06 -8.99 10.36
N HIS A 188 19.55 -9.70 11.36
CA HIS A 188 19.79 -9.42 12.79
C HIS A 188 21.27 -9.50 13.18
#